data_AF-A0A3M5WT07-F1
#
_entry.id   AF-A0A3M5WT07-F1
#
_cell.length_a   1.000
_cell.length_b   1.000
_cell.length_c   1.000
_cell.angle_alpha   90.00
_cell.angle_beta   90.00
_cell.angle_gamma   90.00
#
_symmetry.space_group_name_H-M   'P 1'
#
loop_
_entity.id
_entity.type
_entity.pdbx_description
1 polymer ?
#
loop_
_entity_poly.entity_id
_entity_poly.type
_entity_poly.pdbx_seq_one_letter_code
_entity_poly.pdbx_strand_id
1 'polypeptide(L)'
;MMGSMFAGTEEAPGEIELFQGRSYKAYRGMGSLGAMSQAQGSSDRYFQDSSAGAEKLVPEGIEGRVAYKGPLSAIIHQLMGGLRSSMGYTGSADIEQMRTKPEFVRITGAGMAESHVHDVQITKEAPNYRVG
;
A
#
# COMPACT_ATOMS: atom_id res chain seq x y z
N MET A 1 9.27 -3.20 0.40
CA MET A 1 8.16 -4.13 0.70
C MET A 1 6.86 -3.34 0.66
N MET A 2 5.79 -3.87 0.04
CA MET A 2 4.51 -3.16 -0.12
C MET A 2 3.35 -4.06 0.32
N GLY A 3 2.45 -3.52 1.15
CA GLY A 3 1.25 -4.22 1.63
C GLY A 3 -0.03 -3.69 0.97
N SER A 4 -0.52 -2.56 1.44
CA SER A 4 -1.78 -1.93 0.97
C SER A 4 -1.85 -1.70 -0.54
N MET A 5 -0.70 -1.49 -1.19
CA MET A 5 -0.63 -1.30 -2.63
C MET A 5 -1.10 -2.54 -3.40
N PHE A 6 -0.78 -3.74 -2.91
CA PHE A 6 -1.16 -5.02 -3.51
C PHE A 6 -2.36 -5.69 -2.86
N ALA A 7 -2.76 -5.29 -1.65
CA ALA A 7 -3.87 -5.92 -0.94
C ALA A 7 -5.24 -5.90 -1.68
N GLY A 8 -5.43 -4.96 -2.61
CA GLY A 8 -6.65 -4.86 -3.41
C GLY A 8 -6.59 -5.59 -4.75
N THR A 9 -5.52 -6.35 -5.04
CA THR A 9 -5.39 -7.04 -6.33
C THR A 9 -6.20 -8.33 -6.37
N GLU A 10 -6.46 -8.82 -7.57
CA GLU A 10 -7.14 -10.10 -7.79
C GLU A 10 -6.40 -11.27 -7.12
N GLU A 11 -5.08 -11.29 -7.22
CA GLU A 11 -4.19 -12.32 -6.69
C GLU A 11 -3.98 -12.24 -5.17
N ALA A 12 -4.35 -11.12 -4.54
CA ALA A 12 -4.30 -11.01 -3.08
C ALA A 12 -5.31 -11.97 -2.44
N PRO A 13 -5.05 -12.52 -1.25
CA PRO A 13 -6.00 -13.39 -0.57
C PRO A 13 -7.31 -12.66 -0.21
N GLY A 14 -8.40 -13.42 -0.08
CA GLY A 14 -9.72 -12.89 0.27
C GLY A 14 -10.61 -12.57 -0.92
N GLU A 15 -11.92 -12.55 -0.68
CA GLU A 15 -12.94 -12.29 -1.69
C GLU A 15 -13.12 -10.80 -1.99
N ILE A 16 -13.73 -10.51 -3.14
CA ILE A 16 -14.13 -9.15 -3.49
C ILE A 16 -15.48 -8.85 -2.83
N GLU A 17 -15.51 -7.82 -1.98
CA GLU A 17 -16.70 -7.36 -1.29
C GLU A 17 -17.27 -6.13 -1.98
N LEU A 18 -18.59 -6.13 -2.23
CA LEU A 18 -19.29 -4.95 -2.72
C LEU A 18 -19.77 -4.10 -1.54
N PHE A 19 -19.35 -2.85 -1.48
CA PHE A 19 -19.78 -1.90 -0.46
C PHE A 19 -20.12 -0.55 -1.07
N GLN A 20 -21.34 -0.06 -0.84
CA GLN A 20 -21.83 1.22 -1.39
C GLN A 20 -21.59 1.37 -2.90
N GLY A 21 -21.81 0.29 -3.66
CA GLY A 21 -21.65 0.28 -5.11
C GLY A 21 -20.21 0.29 -5.62
N ARG A 22 -19.22 0.09 -4.74
CA ARG A 22 -17.80 -0.04 -5.11
C ARG A 22 -17.24 -1.36 -4.61
N SER A 23 -16.28 -1.91 -5.36
CA SER A 23 -15.62 -3.17 -5.04
C SER A 23 -14.40 -2.94 -4.14
N TYR A 24 -14.28 -3.74 -3.09
CA TYR A 24 -13.20 -3.70 -2.11
C TYR A 24 -12.66 -5.09 -1.82
N LYS A 25 -11.49 -5.16 -1.18
CA LYS A 25 -10.97 -6.37 -0.53
C LYS A 25 -10.58 -6.07 0.90
N ALA A 26 -10.70 -7.07 1.78
CA ALA A 26 -10.25 -6.96 3.15
C ALA A 26 -8.73 -6.78 3.22
N TYR A 27 -8.28 -5.87 4.08
CA TYR A 27 -6.87 -5.65 4.37
C TYR A 27 -6.69 -5.37 5.85
N ARG A 28 -5.77 -6.10 6.49
CA ARG A 28 -5.52 -5.97 7.93
C ARG A 28 -4.04 -5.99 8.24
N GLY A 29 -3.67 -5.26 9.29
CA GLY A 29 -2.34 -5.38 9.89
C GLY A 29 -2.19 -6.74 10.55
N MET A 30 -0.99 -7.32 10.51
CA MET A 30 -0.74 -8.60 11.19
C MET A 30 -0.85 -8.48 12.71
N GLY A 31 -0.73 -7.29 13.30
CA GLY A 31 -0.98 -7.04 14.72
C GLY A 31 -2.46 -6.75 15.07
N SER A 32 -3.40 -7.03 14.16
CA SER A 32 -4.83 -6.87 14.43
C SER A 32 -5.41 -8.05 15.20
N LEU A 33 -6.52 -7.84 15.92
CA LEU A 33 -7.18 -8.89 16.71
C LEU A 33 -7.54 -10.11 15.86
N GLY A 34 -8.11 -9.92 14.68
CA GLY A 34 -8.50 -11.00 13.78
C GLY A 34 -7.33 -11.71 13.11
N ALA A 35 -6.13 -11.09 13.07
CA ALA A 35 -4.91 -11.76 12.61
C ALA A 35 -4.22 -12.53 13.75
N MET A 36 -4.23 -11.99 14.97
CA MET A 36 -3.60 -12.60 16.14
C MET A 36 -4.45 -13.73 16.76
N SER A 37 -5.78 -13.68 16.63
CA SER A 37 -6.69 -14.67 17.20
C SER A 37 -6.79 -15.99 16.41
N GLN A 38 -6.17 -16.07 15.23
CA GLN A 38 -6.19 -17.28 14.42
C GLN A 38 -5.30 -18.38 15.02
N ALA A 39 -5.65 -19.66 14.80
CA ALA A 39 -4.88 -20.81 15.29
C ALA A 39 -3.45 -20.90 14.71
N GLN A 40 -3.21 -20.28 13.56
CA GLN A 40 -1.88 -20.00 12.97
C GLN A 40 -1.63 -18.48 12.94
N GLY A 41 -2.01 -17.81 14.02
CA GLY A 41 -2.00 -16.38 14.16
C GLY A 41 -0.60 -15.80 14.33
N SER A 42 -0.50 -14.49 14.15
CA SER A 42 0.72 -13.72 14.35
C SER A 42 1.06 -13.45 15.82
N SER A 43 0.23 -13.86 16.78
CA SER A 43 0.35 -13.50 18.20
C SER A 43 1.74 -13.76 18.80
N ASP A 44 2.37 -14.90 18.45
CA ASP A 44 3.73 -15.25 18.89
C ASP A 44 4.78 -14.24 18.40
N ARG A 45 4.62 -13.73 17.16
CA ARG A 45 5.49 -12.69 16.60
C ARG A 45 5.33 -11.33 17.27
N TYR A 46 4.20 -11.09 17.93
CA TYR A 46 3.92 -9.89 18.71
C TYR A 46 4.14 -10.11 20.21
N PHE A 47 4.74 -11.24 20.60
CA PHE A 47 4.99 -11.62 21.99
C PHE A 47 3.72 -11.62 22.86
N GLN A 48 2.57 -11.95 22.25
CA GLN A 48 1.30 -12.05 22.94
C GLN A 48 0.93 -13.51 23.18
N ASP A 49 0.52 -13.81 24.40
CA ASP A 49 0.14 -15.15 24.81
C ASP A 49 -1.17 -15.58 24.12
N SER A 50 -1.03 -16.38 23.06
CA SER A 50 -2.15 -16.97 22.31
C SER A 50 -3.08 -17.83 23.17
N SER A 51 -2.61 -18.33 24.33
CA SER A 51 -3.40 -19.14 25.26
C SER A 51 -4.25 -18.31 26.23
N ALA A 52 -3.98 -17.00 26.33
CA ALA A 52 -4.64 -16.10 27.27
C ALA A 52 -6.03 -15.61 26.80
N GLY A 53 -6.46 -16.01 25.60
CA GLY A 53 -7.74 -15.64 24.98
C GLY A 53 -7.70 -14.29 24.27
N ALA A 54 -8.55 -14.12 23.24
CA ALA A 54 -8.54 -12.94 22.36
C ALA A 54 -8.78 -11.60 23.08
N GLU A 55 -9.45 -11.61 24.23
CA GLU A 55 -9.77 -10.41 25.02
C GLU A 55 -8.57 -9.80 25.75
N LYS A 56 -7.47 -10.56 25.90
CA LYS A 56 -6.24 -10.08 26.54
C LYS A 56 -5.20 -9.57 25.52
N LEU A 57 -5.50 -9.66 24.23
CA LEU A 57 -4.60 -9.18 23.17
C LEU A 57 -4.68 -7.65 23.04
N VAL A 58 -3.52 -7.00 22.92
CA VAL A 58 -3.42 -5.54 22.71
C VAL A 58 -3.09 -5.31 21.23
N PRO A 59 -4.03 -4.89 20.38
CA PRO A 59 -3.78 -4.79 18.94
C PRO A 59 -2.90 -3.58 18.59
N GLU A 60 -1.89 -3.83 17.74
CA GLU A 60 -1.03 -2.80 17.13
C GLU A 60 -1.38 -2.56 15.65
N GLY A 61 -2.33 -3.32 15.12
CA GLY A 61 -2.82 -3.23 13.74
C GLY A 61 -4.33 -3.08 13.68
N ILE A 62 -4.80 -2.42 12.62
CA ILE A 62 -6.23 -2.28 12.33
C ILE A 62 -6.68 -3.25 11.24
N GLU A 63 -7.98 -3.48 11.18
CA GLU A 63 -8.66 -4.20 10.10
C GLU A 63 -9.47 -3.20 9.30
N GLY A 64 -9.40 -3.31 7.98
CA GLY A 64 -10.09 -2.39 7.09
C GLY A 64 -10.29 -3.00 5.71
N ARG A 65 -10.66 -2.13 4.78
CA ARG A 65 -10.88 -2.49 3.38
C ARG A 65 -10.08 -1.57 2.49
N VAL A 66 -9.59 -2.11 1.38
CA VAL A 66 -8.93 -1.35 0.32
C VAL A 66 -9.73 -1.50 -0.96
N ALA A 67 -9.79 -0.43 -1.77
CA ALA A 67 -10.48 -0.50 -3.06
C ALA A 67 -9.87 -1.60 -3.93
N TYR A 68 -10.72 -2.33 -4.67
CA TYR A 68 -10.27 -3.29 -5.67
C TYR A 68 -9.44 -2.59 -6.74
N LYS A 69 -8.33 -3.21 -7.14
CA LYS A 69 -7.32 -2.61 -8.02
C LYS A 69 -7.10 -3.36 -9.33
N GLY A 70 -7.81 -4.46 -9.55
CA GLY A 70 -7.61 -5.32 -10.72
C GLY A 70 -6.39 -6.24 -10.56
N PRO A 71 -5.81 -6.71 -11.68
CA PRO A 71 -4.69 -7.64 -11.66
C PRO A 71 -3.40 -6.98 -11.18
N LEU A 72 -2.58 -7.73 -10.45
CA LEU A 72 -1.28 -7.29 -9.91
C LEU A 72 -0.34 -6.81 -11.01
N SER A 73 -0.36 -7.47 -12.17
CA SER A 73 0.48 -7.15 -13.32
C SER A 73 0.31 -5.70 -13.78
N ALA A 74 -0.92 -5.17 -13.77
CA ALA A 74 -1.21 -3.79 -14.15
C ALA A 74 -0.60 -2.78 -13.16
N ILE A 75 -0.66 -3.08 -11.85
CA ILE A 75 -0.04 -2.24 -10.82
C ILE A 75 1.49 -2.25 -10.96
N ILE A 76 2.10 -3.44 -11.10
CA ILE A 76 3.55 -3.56 -11.27
C ILE A 76 4.01 -2.79 -12.50
N HIS A 77 3.26 -2.86 -13.61
CA HIS A 77 3.58 -2.11 -14.82
C HIS A 77 3.64 -0.60 -14.56
N GLN A 78 2.64 -0.04 -13.87
CA GLN A 78 2.63 1.40 -13.53
C GLN A 78 3.77 1.79 -12.58
N LEU A 79 4.06 0.97 -11.57
CA LEU A 79 5.17 1.22 -10.63
C LEU A 79 6.53 1.17 -11.31
N MET A 80 6.75 0.17 -12.16
CA MET A 80 7.98 0.05 -12.94
C MET A 80 8.11 1.19 -13.95
N GLY A 81 7.00 1.66 -14.54
CA GLY A 81 6.97 2.84 -15.39
C GLY A 81 7.46 4.10 -14.65
N GLY A 82 6.93 4.35 -13.46
CA GLY A 82 7.36 5.48 -12.61
C GLY A 82 8.84 5.39 -12.21
N LEU A 83 9.30 4.22 -11.78
CA LEU A 83 10.71 4.01 -11.43
C LEU A 83 11.63 4.24 -12.63
N ARG A 84 11.31 3.68 -13.80
CA ARG A 84 12.11 3.87 -15.02
C ARG A 84 12.12 5.32 -15.49
N SER A 85 11.00 6.03 -15.36
CA SER A 85 10.95 7.47 -15.65
C SER A 85 11.87 8.25 -14.71
N SER A 86 11.87 7.93 -13.41
CA SER A 86 12.76 8.55 -12.42
C SER A 86 14.24 8.27 -12.71
N MET A 87 14.58 7.03 -13.08
CA MET A 87 15.93 6.66 -13.52
C MET A 87 16.37 7.47 -14.76
N GLY A 88 15.44 7.77 -15.68
CA GLY A 88 15.69 8.66 -16.82
C GLY A 88 16.02 10.09 -16.39
N TYR A 89 15.25 10.68 -15.46
CA TYR A 89 15.52 12.02 -14.93
C TYR A 89 16.85 12.12 -14.19
N THR A 90 17.25 11.07 -13.47
CA THR A 90 18.50 11.05 -12.69
C THR A 90 19.72 10.51 -13.46
N GLY A 91 19.55 10.11 -14.73
CA GLY A 91 20.62 9.54 -15.54
C GLY A 91 21.18 8.21 -14.99
N SER A 92 20.33 7.41 -14.33
CA SER A 92 20.72 6.13 -13.73
C SER A 92 20.45 4.97 -14.68
N ALA A 93 21.50 4.29 -15.16
CA ALA A 93 21.35 3.18 -16.12
C ALA A 93 20.82 1.89 -15.47
N ASP A 94 21.04 1.72 -14.16
CA ASP A 94 20.71 0.53 -13.39
C ASP A 94 20.32 0.90 -11.95
N ILE A 95 19.94 -0.11 -11.16
CA ILE A 95 19.49 0.09 -9.77
C ILE A 95 20.63 0.50 -8.84
N GLU A 96 21.86 0.07 -9.07
CA GLU A 96 22.99 0.47 -8.23
C GLU A 96 23.29 1.96 -8.39
N GLN A 97 23.23 2.45 -9.63
CA GLN A 97 23.33 3.88 -9.91
C GLN A 97 22.17 4.65 -9.29
N MET A 98 20.93 4.16 -9.44
CA MET A 98 19.75 4.80 -8.84
C MET A 98 19.82 4.86 -7.30
N ARG A 99 20.55 3.95 -6.66
CA ARG A 99 20.76 3.94 -5.21
C ARG A 99 21.85 4.89 -4.72
N THR A 100 22.79 5.30 -5.58
CA THR A 100 24.04 5.97 -5.17
C THR A 100 24.26 7.35 -5.79
N LYS A 101 23.74 7.62 -6.99
CA LYS A 101 23.93 8.87 -7.71
C LYS A 101 22.89 9.96 -7.44
N PRO A 102 21.58 9.66 -7.31
CA PRO A 102 20.57 10.71 -7.16
C PRO A 102 20.79 11.53 -5.91
N GLU A 103 20.64 12.85 -6.05
CA GLU A 103 20.67 13.79 -4.94
C GLU A 103 19.24 14.15 -4.53
N PHE A 104 19.01 14.27 -3.22
CA PHE A 104 17.71 14.64 -2.68
C PHE A 104 17.72 16.09 -2.21
N VAL A 105 16.63 16.78 -2.47
CA VAL A 105 16.37 18.12 -1.92
C VAL A 105 15.28 18.03 -0.84
N ARG A 106 15.43 18.82 0.20
CA ARG A 106 14.41 18.94 1.25
C ARG A 106 13.35 19.93 0.80
N ILE A 107 12.09 19.50 0.75
CA ILE A 107 10.94 20.36 0.46
C ILE A 107 10.13 20.65 1.73
N THR A 108 9.32 21.70 1.68
CA THR A 108 8.36 22.03 2.74
C THR A 108 7.02 21.34 2.49
N GLY A 109 6.08 21.44 3.44
CA GLY A 109 4.71 20.97 3.23
C GLY A 109 4.01 21.66 2.05
N ALA A 110 4.33 22.94 1.79
CA ALA A 110 3.84 23.66 0.62
C ALA A 110 4.42 23.09 -0.68
N GLY A 111 5.72 22.76 -0.71
CA GLY A 111 6.33 22.10 -1.87
C GLY A 111 5.75 20.71 -2.15
N MET A 112 5.31 19.99 -1.10
CA MET A 112 4.60 18.72 -1.27
C MET A 112 3.21 18.92 -1.90
N ALA A 113 2.48 19.96 -1.48
CA ALA A 113 1.18 20.31 -2.08
C ALA A 113 1.35 20.73 -3.55
N GLU A 114 2.38 21.51 -3.86
CA GLU A 114 2.76 21.89 -5.23
C GLU A 114 3.14 20.68 -6.10
N SER A 115 3.75 19.64 -5.51
CA SER A 115 4.12 18.42 -6.26
C SER A 115 2.93 17.57 -6.69
N HIS A 116 1.80 17.66 -5.96
CA HIS A 116 0.55 16.99 -6.32
C HIS A 116 -0.25 17.81 -7.33
N VAL A 117 -1.23 17.17 -7.99
CA VAL A 117 -2.20 17.91 -8.82
C VAL A 117 -2.92 18.93 -7.93
N HIS A 118 -2.85 20.21 -8.29
CA HIS A 118 -3.45 21.33 -7.57
C HIS A 118 -4.15 22.29 -8.55
N ASP A 119 -5.13 23.05 -8.05
CA ASP A 119 -5.89 24.08 -8.78
C ASP A 119 -6.64 23.61 -10.04
N VAL A 120 -6.94 22.31 -10.14
CA VAL A 120 -7.73 21.70 -11.22
C VAL A 120 -8.62 20.57 -10.71
N GLN A 121 -9.77 20.37 -11.36
CA GLN A 121 -10.65 19.24 -11.09
C GLN A 121 -10.27 18.03 -11.95
N ILE A 122 -9.94 16.92 -11.29
CA ILE A 122 -9.67 15.64 -11.96
C ILE A 122 -11.01 15.04 -12.43
N THR A 123 -11.20 14.95 -13.74
CA THR A 123 -12.43 14.40 -14.34
C THR A 123 -12.33 12.92 -14.66
N LYS A 124 -11.11 12.37 -14.73
CA LYS A 124 -10.82 10.97 -15.01
C LYS A 124 -9.66 10.49 -14.17
N GLU A 125 -9.83 9.36 -13.49
CA GLU A 125 -8.76 8.76 -12.69
C GLU A 125 -7.62 8.26 -13.58
N ALA A 126 -6.40 8.64 -13.22
CA ALA A 126 -5.19 8.11 -13.83
C ALA A 126 -4.85 6.73 -13.21
N PRO A 127 -4.28 5.80 -13.98
CA PRO A 127 -3.99 4.45 -13.51
C PRO A 127 -2.91 4.40 -12.40
N ASN A 128 -2.10 5.45 -12.26
CA ASN A 128 -0.98 5.56 -11.33
C ASN A 128 -1.10 6.71 -10.33
N TYR A 129 -2.23 7.43 -10.31
CA TYR A 129 -2.43 8.57 -9.41
C TYR A 129 -3.86 8.59 -8.85
N ARG A 130 -3.96 8.55 -7.52
CA ARG A 130 -5.20 8.71 -6.78
C ARG A 130 -4.94 9.72 -5.68
N VAL A 131 -5.82 10.71 -5.56
CA VAL A 131 -5.83 11.61 -4.40
C VAL A 131 -6.40 10.82 -3.22
N GLY A 132 -5.66 10.77 -2.13
CA GLY A 132 -6.06 10.13 -0.88
C GLY A 132 -7.09 10.96 -0.12
#